data_AF-A0A2R4BNU4-F1
#
_entry.id   AF-A0A2R4BNU4-F1
#
_cell.length_a   1.000
_cell.length_b   1.000
_cell.length_c   1.000
_cell.angle_alpha   90.00
_cell.angle_beta   90.00
_cell.angle_gamma   90.00
#
_symmetry.space_group_name_H-M   'P 1'
#
loop_
_entity.id
_entity.type
_entity.pdbx_description
1 polymer ?
#
loop_
_entity_poly.entity_id
_entity_poly.type
_entity_poly.pdbx_seq_one_letter_code
_entity_poly.pdbx_strand_id
1 'polypeptide(L)'
;MNITPFQFESRAIRVVTDDNGEPWFSAKEVCDVLGYGNPHQALASHVDVDDLQKLEAIDSVGRTQQTNHINESGLYALIFGSTKEEAKRFKRWVTHEVLPSIRKTGSYAAKAASHSSGLPQYRKARAIDMATRAAERICAQFPRLGESARQVVFAKLVNPAAGDEVIALPRVQEHHYSATEVGERYGITSNMVGRIANEHDLKTSEFGEFRLDKSRHSSKQVESFLYNERGAERVGEIAASIAAKAVVSKASSASTGGAQ
;
A
#
# COMPACT_ATOMS: atom_id res chain seq x y z
N MET A 1 19.52 -27.20 -13.89
CA MET A 1 20.43 -26.93 -12.75
C MET A 1 20.51 -25.42 -12.55
N ASN A 2 19.91 -24.90 -11.47
CA ASN A 2 19.85 -23.46 -11.20
C ASN A 2 20.92 -23.14 -10.15
N ILE A 3 21.97 -22.39 -10.53
CA ILE A 3 23.06 -22.03 -9.63
C ILE A 3 22.70 -20.71 -8.95
N THR A 4 22.48 -20.72 -7.64
CA THR A 4 22.21 -19.50 -6.87
C THR A 4 23.47 -19.12 -6.08
N PRO A 5 24.11 -17.97 -6.35
CA PRO A 5 25.32 -17.59 -5.62
C PRO A 5 24.99 -17.18 -4.18
N PHE A 6 25.62 -17.82 -3.20
CA PHE A 6 25.59 -17.39 -1.80
C PHE A 6 26.79 -16.45 -1.56
N GLN A 7 26.56 -15.21 -1.11
CA GLN A 7 27.62 -14.24 -0.84
C GLN A 7 28.05 -14.27 0.63
N PHE A 8 29.32 -14.58 0.87
CA PHE A 8 29.98 -14.39 2.17
C PHE A 8 31.16 -13.44 1.99
N GLU A 9 31.13 -12.29 2.69
CA GLU A 9 32.20 -11.29 2.72
C GLU A 9 32.83 -10.98 1.33
N SER A 10 31.97 -10.76 0.32
CA SER A 10 32.35 -10.41 -1.06
C SER A 10 32.92 -11.55 -1.93
N ARG A 11 32.85 -12.81 -1.47
CA ARG A 11 33.14 -13.99 -2.30
C ARG A 11 31.86 -14.76 -2.58
N ALA A 12 31.62 -15.03 -3.86
CA ALA A 12 30.51 -15.88 -4.29
C ALA A 12 30.92 -17.34 -4.14
N ILE A 13 30.14 -18.11 -3.38
CA ILE A 13 30.27 -19.56 -3.30
C ILE A 13 29.26 -20.16 -4.26
N ARG A 14 29.70 -21.09 -5.10
CA ARG A 14 28.84 -21.88 -5.98
C ARG A 14 27.98 -22.82 -5.16
N VAL A 15 26.68 -22.77 -5.42
CA VAL A 15 25.67 -23.65 -4.82
C VAL A 15 24.90 -24.35 -5.93
N VAL A 16 24.80 -25.67 -5.81
CA VAL A 16 23.94 -26.52 -6.63
C VAL A 16 22.75 -26.92 -5.76
N THR A 17 21.54 -26.87 -6.31
CA THR A 17 20.34 -27.37 -5.62
C THR A 17 20.03 -28.76 -6.14
N ASP A 18 19.81 -29.71 -5.25
CA ASP A 18 19.39 -31.07 -5.63
C ASP A 18 17.88 -31.17 -5.91
N ASP A 19 17.42 -32.39 -6.25
CA ASP A 19 16.02 -32.66 -6.58
C ASP A 19 15.06 -32.47 -5.38
N ASN A 20 15.58 -32.51 -4.15
CA ASN A 20 14.83 -32.28 -2.92
C ASN A 20 14.76 -30.80 -2.53
N GLY A 21 15.47 -29.93 -3.28
CA GLY A 21 15.57 -28.51 -2.99
C GLY A 21 16.66 -28.17 -1.96
N GLU A 22 17.52 -29.12 -1.60
CA GLU A 22 18.58 -28.89 -0.63
C GLU A 22 19.83 -28.27 -1.29
N PRO A 23 20.48 -27.30 -0.62
CA PRO A 23 21.67 -26.64 -1.16
C PRO A 23 22.94 -27.45 -0.92
N TRP A 24 23.73 -27.62 -1.98
CA TRP A 24 25.04 -28.24 -2.00
C TRP A 24 26.11 -27.21 -2.37
N PHE A 25 27.04 -26.96 -1.46
CA PHE A 25 28.06 -25.90 -1.57
C PHE A 25 29.37 -26.46 -2.14
N SER A 26 30.03 -25.71 -3.02
CA SER A 26 31.36 -26.07 -3.54
C SER A 26 32.38 -26.16 -2.39
N ALA A 27 32.85 -27.39 -2.11
CA ALA A 27 33.73 -27.67 -0.98
C ALA A 27 35.06 -26.92 -1.08
N LYS A 28 35.59 -26.79 -2.30
CA LYS A 28 36.84 -26.07 -2.59
C LYS A 28 36.71 -24.59 -2.20
N GLU A 29 35.64 -23.93 -2.66
CA GLU A 29 35.45 -22.51 -2.42
C GLU A 29 35.16 -22.21 -0.94
N VAL A 30 34.42 -23.09 -0.28
CA VAL A 30 34.21 -23.00 1.18
C VAL A 30 35.55 -23.11 1.91
N CYS A 31 36.41 -24.06 1.53
CA CYS A 31 37.74 -24.21 2.14
C CYS A 31 38.61 -22.96 1.93
N ASP A 32 38.61 -22.40 0.71
CA ASP A 32 39.36 -21.19 0.36
C ASP A 32 38.86 -19.96 1.16
N VAL A 33 37.53 -19.83 1.33
CA VAL A 33 36.90 -18.79 2.14
C VAL A 33 37.23 -18.96 3.62
N LEU A 34 37.26 -20.19 4.13
CA LEU A 34 37.60 -20.48 5.53
C LEU A 34 39.11 -20.54 5.80
N GLY A 35 39.95 -20.40 4.75
CA GLY A 35 41.41 -20.36 4.83
C GLY A 35 42.07 -21.70 5.15
N TYR A 36 41.43 -22.81 4.81
CA TYR A 36 42.08 -24.11 4.88
C TYR A 36 43.16 -24.20 3.80
N GLY A 37 44.40 -24.40 4.21
CA GLY A 37 45.53 -24.53 3.27
C GLY A 37 45.48 -25.80 2.42
N ASN A 38 44.77 -26.83 2.87
CA ASN A 38 44.56 -28.08 2.13
C ASN A 38 43.09 -28.52 2.21
N PRO A 39 42.28 -28.26 1.16
CA PRO A 39 40.88 -28.66 1.12
C PRO A 39 40.65 -30.16 1.30
N HIS A 40 41.50 -31.02 0.73
CA HIS A 40 41.34 -32.48 0.87
C HIS A 40 41.51 -32.93 2.32
N GLN A 41 42.52 -32.38 3.01
CA GLN A 41 42.73 -32.66 4.43
C GLN A 41 41.59 -32.11 5.29
N ALA A 42 41.12 -30.89 5.00
CA ALA A 42 40.01 -30.27 5.73
C ALA A 42 38.73 -31.11 5.63
N LEU A 43 38.39 -31.57 4.42
CA LEU A 43 37.23 -32.44 4.20
C LEU A 43 37.40 -33.76 4.95
N ALA A 44 38.55 -34.42 4.84
CA ALA A 44 38.79 -35.69 5.53
C ALA A 44 38.81 -35.59 7.06
N SER A 45 39.13 -34.41 7.61
CA SER A 45 39.25 -34.22 9.07
C SER A 45 37.97 -33.70 9.73
N HIS A 46 37.10 -33.06 8.96
CA HIS A 46 35.97 -32.31 9.51
C HIS A 46 34.61 -32.69 8.92
N VAL A 47 34.54 -33.29 7.74
CA VAL A 47 33.28 -33.56 7.05
C VAL A 47 33.03 -35.06 7.03
N ASP A 48 31.84 -35.46 7.47
CA ASP A 48 31.40 -36.85 7.40
C ASP A 48 31.13 -37.28 5.96
N VAL A 49 31.26 -38.59 5.70
CA VAL A 49 31.11 -39.13 4.34
C VAL A 49 29.70 -38.86 3.77
N ASP A 50 28.69 -38.86 4.63
CA ASP A 50 27.29 -38.61 4.25
C ASP A 50 27.02 -37.15 3.87
N ASP A 51 27.90 -36.23 4.30
CA ASP A 51 27.81 -34.80 4.03
C ASP A 51 28.62 -34.35 2.80
N LEU A 52 29.24 -35.31 2.08
CA LEU A 52 30.15 -35.06 0.97
C LEU A 52 29.70 -35.81 -0.29
N GLN A 53 29.44 -35.09 -1.38
CA GLN A 53 29.06 -35.67 -2.66
C GLN A 53 29.86 -35.09 -3.82
N LYS A 54 30.15 -35.92 -4.84
CA LYS A 54 30.66 -35.43 -6.12
C LYS A 54 29.48 -35.06 -7.01
N LEU A 55 29.42 -33.79 -7.39
CA LEU A 55 28.40 -33.26 -8.29
C LEU A 55 29.06 -32.63 -9.51
N GLU A 56 28.33 -32.63 -10.62
CA GLU A 56 28.73 -31.93 -11.83
C GLU A 56 28.70 -30.41 -11.59
N ALA A 57 29.84 -29.77 -11.80
CA ALA A 57 29.97 -28.33 -11.81
C ALA A 57 30.54 -27.87 -13.15
N ILE A 58 29.97 -26.79 -13.67
CA ILE A 58 30.49 -26.11 -14.86
C ILE A 58 31.58 -25.13 -14.38
N ASP A 59 32.79 -25.29 -14.93
CA ASP A 59 33.91 -24.37 -14.78
C ASP A 59 33.58 -23.00 -15.42
N SER A 60 34.22 -21.93 -14.97
CA SER A 60 34.34 -20.63 -15.65
C SER A 60 34.63 -20.69 -17.17
N VAL A 61 35.25 -21.78 -17.66
CA VAL A 61 35.55 -22.01 -19.09
C VAL A 61 34.49 -22.91 -19.78
N GLY A 62 33.36 -23.22 -19.11
CA GLY A 62 32.24 -23.97 -19.69
C GLY A 62 32.42 -25.49 -19.72
N ARG A 63 33.39 -26.04 -18.98
CA ARG A 63 33.65 -27.49 -18.92
C ARG A 63 32.92 -28.12 -17.73
N THR A 64 32.26 -29.26 -17.95
CA THR A 64 31.69 -30.06 -16.87
C THR A 64 32.79 -30.83 -16.15
N GLN A 65 32.91 -30.62 -14.84
CA GLN A 65 33.82 -31.37 -13.98
C GLN A 65 33.06 -31.94 -12.78
N GLN A 66 33.48 -33.12 -12.33
CA GLN A 66 32.98 -33.72 -11.09
C GLN A 66 33.77 -33.16 -9.91
N THR A 67 33.14 -32.29 -9.11
CA THR A 67 33.79 -31.65 -7.96
C THR A 67 33.06 -31.97 -6.66
N ASN A 68 33.83 -31.98 -5.57
CA ASN A 68 33.28 -32.19 -4.23
C ASN A 68 32.38 -31.02 -3.82
N HIS A 69 31.18 -31.35 -3.38
CA HIS A 69 30.23 -30.45 -2.75
C HIS A 69 29.85 -31.00 -1.38
N ILE A 70 29.51 -30.09 -0.48
CA ILE A 70 29.07 -30.40 0.87
C ILE A 70 27.67 -29.87 1.10
N ASN A 71 26.86 -30.59 1.87
CA ASN A 71 25.55 -30.10 2.31
C ASN A 71 25.73 -29.06 3.45
N GLU A 72 24.61 -28.60 4.02
CA GLU A 72 24.63 -27.62 5.10
C GLU A 72 25.32 -28.14 6.38
N SER A 73 25.18 -29.43 6.70
CA SER A 73 25.85 -30.07 7.83
C SER A 73 27.38 -30.03 7.67
N GLY A 74 27.89 -30.46 6.52
CA GLY A 74 29.32 -30.42 6.20
C GLY A 74 29.89 -29.00 6.19
N LEU A 75 29.09 -28.02 5.74
CA LEU A 75 29.46 -26.60 5.82
C LEU A 75 29.67 -26.15 7.27
N TYR A 76 28.75 -26.47 8.17
CA TYR A 76 28.89 -26.13 9.59
C TYR A 76 30.08 -26.81 10.25
N ALA A 77 30.35 -28.06 9.88
CA ALA A 77 31.50 -28.80 10.39
C ALA A 77 32.83 -28.10 10.01
N LEU A 78 32.97 -27.66 8.77
CA LEU A 78 34.11 -26.85 8.33
C LEU A 78 34.19 -25.49 9.04
N ILE A 79 33.07 -24.82 9.29
CA ILE A 79 33.07 -23.55 10.02
C ILE A 79 33.53 -23.77 11.46
N PHE A 80 33.08 -24.81 12.14
CA PHE A 80 33.45 -25.09 13.52
C PHE A 80 34.91 -25.56 13.71
N GLY A 81 35.51 -26.13 12.67
CA GLY A 81 36.93 -26.48 12.58
C GLY A 81 37.86 -25.33 12.19
N SER A 82 37.33 -24.24 11.62
CA SER A 82 38.17 -23.14 11.10
C SER A 82 38.74 -22.28 12.24
N THR A 83 39.97 -21.80 12.04
CA THR A 83 40.67 -20.90 12.98
C THR A 83 40.49 -19.42 12.65
N LYS A 84 39.79 -19.07 11.56
CA LYS A 84 39.51 -17.67 11.19
C LYS A 84 38.67 -16.96 12.24
N GLU A 85 38.92 -15.67 12.41
CA GLU A 85 38.17 -14.85 13.36
C GLU A 85 36.67 -14.79 13.00
N GLU A 86 36.35 -14.78 11.71
CA GLU A 86 34.99 -14.85 11.18
C GLU A 86 34.26 -16.11 11.66
N ALA A 87 34.91 -17.26 11.50
CA ALA A 87 34.38 -18.56 11.91
C ALA A 87 34.24 -18.65 13.43
N LYS A 88 35.19 -18.09 14.20
CA LYS A 88 35.10 -17.98 15.67
C LYS A 88 33.93 -17.10 16.10
N ARG A 89 33.68 -15.97 15.43
CA ARG A 89 32.52 -15.10 15.70
C ARG A 89 31.21 -15.86 15.49
N PHE A 90 31.08 -16.54 14.35
CA PHE A 90 29.91 -17.37 14.06
C PHE A 90 29.72 -18.48 15.10
N LYS A 91 30.77 -19.26 15.37
CA LYS A 91 30.76 -20.32 16.40
C LYS A 91 30.29 -19.79 17.75
N ARG A 92 30.86 -18.66 18.19
CA ARG A 92 30.49 -18.03 19.47
C ARG A 92 29.04 -17.58 19.47
N TRP A 93 28.54 -16.99 18.40
CA TRP A 93 27.14 -16.58 18.29
C TRP A 93 26.20 -17.79 18.36
N VAL A 94 26.49 -18.87 17.62
CA VAL A 94 25.70 -20.10 17.67
C VAL A 94 25.69 -20.70 19.08
N THR A 95 26.85 -20.81 19.74
CA THR A 95 26.96 -21.49 21.04
C THR A 95 26.48 -20.65 22.23
N HIS A 96 26.56 -19.32 22.17
CA HIS A 96 26.14 -18.44 23.27
C HIS A 96 24.71 -17.91 23.10
N GLU A 97 24.21 -17.78 21.88
CA GLU A 97 22.93 -17.16 21.60
C GLU A 97 21.92 -18.15 21.02
N VAL A 98 22.22 -18.74 19.86
CA VAL A 98 21.27 -19.56 19.09
C VAL A 98 20.89 -20.83 19.87
N LEU A 99 21.86 -21.72 20.13
CA LEU A 99 21.60 -23.00 20.79
C LEU A 99 21.02 -22.84 22.20
N PRO A 100 21.52 -21.92 23.06
CA PRO A 100 20.90 -21.67 24.35
C PRO A 100 19.47 -21.14 24.26
N SER A 101 19.15 -20.34 23.24
CA SER A 101 17.78 -19.87 22.99
C SER A 101 16.88 -21.04 22.62
N ILE A 102 17.23 -21.82 21.59
CA ILE A 102 16.46 -23.00 21.17
C ILE A 102 16.24 -23.95 22.34
N ARG A 103 17.30 -24.26 23.11
CA ARG A 103 17.18 -25.16 24.28
C ARG A 103 16.20 -24.64 25.33
N LYS A 104 16.12 -23.32 25.53
CA LYS A 104 15.26 -22.70 26.56
C LYS A 104 13.82 -22.48 26.09
N THR A 105 13.62 -22.12 24.83
CA THR A 105 12.32 -21.65 24.30
C THR A 105 11.72 -22.56 23.24
N GLY A 106 12.45 -23.59 22.81
CA GLY A 106 12.06 -24.47 21.71
C GLY A 106 12.21 -23.85 20.31
N SER A 107 12.69 -22.61 20.19
CA SER A 107 12.85 -21.92 18.91
C SER A 107 13.91 -20.82 18.97
N TYR A 108 14.49 -20.47 17.82
CA TYR A 108 15.29 -19.26 17.66
C TYR A 108 14.61 -18.35 16.66
N ALA A 109 14.13 -17.21 17.14
CA ALA A 109 13.74 -16.11 16.28
C ALA A 109 14.97 -15.20 16.13
N ALA A 110 15.57 -15.19 14.93
CA ALA A 110 16.52 -14.14 14.61
C ALA A 110 15.82 -12.80 14.88
N LYS A 111 16.41 -11.96 15.71
CA LYS A 111 15.98 -10.56 15.78
C LYS A 111 16.11 -10.07 14.35
N ALA A 112 14.99 -9.86 13.67
CA ALA A 112 14.98 -9.29 12.33
C ALA A 112 15.95 -8.12 12.41
N ALA A 113 17.04 -8.19 11.65
CA ALA A 113 17.96 -7.08 11.55
C ALA A 113 17.06 -5.92 11.14
N SER A 114 16.76 -5.05 12.10
CA SER A 114 16.25 -3.73 11.83
C SER A 114 17.41 -3.07 11.14
N HIS A 115 17.54 -3.34 9.83
CA HIS A 115 18.39 -2.59 8.97
C HIS A 115 17.96 -1.14 9.16
N SER A 116 18.73 -0.41 9.95
CA SER A 116 18.69 1.04 10.12
C SER A 116 19.09 1.76 8.83
N SER A 117 18.82 1.15 7.67
CA SER A 117 18.50 1.90 6.48
C SER A 117 17.35 2.84 6.82
N GLY A 118 17.36 4.08 6.35
CA GLY A 118 16.20 4.97 6.43
C GLY A 118 14.95 4.44 5.70
N LEU A 119 14.89 3.15 5.35
CA LEU A 119 13.77 2.48 4.70
C LEU A 119 12.46 2.60 5.47
N PRO A 120 12.37 2.57 6.81
CA PRO A 120 11.10 2.78 7.49
C PRO A 120 10.56 4.21 7.30
N GLN A 121 11.40 5.23 7.52
CA GLN A 121 10.98 6.63 7.28
C GLN A 121 10.73 6.89 5.79
N TYR A 122 11.56 6.34 4.90
CA TYR A 122 11.40 6.45 3.45
C TYR A 122 10.15 5.71 2.94
N ARG A 123 9.84 4.52 3.46
CA ARG A 123 8.60 3.79 3.15
C ARG A 123 7.39 4.56 3.64
N LYS A 124 7.44 5.13 4.84
CA LYS A 124 6.38 5.99 5.39
C LYS A 124 6.19 7.24 4.53
N ALA A 125 7.26 7.97 4.22
CA ALA A 125 7.22 9.14 3.35
C ALA A 125 6.71 8.81 1.94
N ARG A 126 7.14 7.68 1.36
CA ARG A 126 6.69 7.20 0.05
C ARG A 126 5.23 6.75 0.06
N ALA A 127 4.77 6.11 1.15
CA ALA A 127 3.37 5.74 1.31
C ALA A 127 2.48 6.98 1.40
N ILE A 128 2.92 8.01 2.15
CA ILE A 128 2.23 9.30 2.22
C ILE A 128 2.20 9.96 0.83
N ASP A 129 3.33 10.06 0.11
CA ASP A 129 3.37 10.63 -1.25
C ASP A 129 2.43 9.89 -2.23
N MET A 130 2.41 8.55 -2.19
CA MET A 130 1.48 7.75 -3.00
C MET A 130 0.01 8.02 -2.64
N ALA A 131 -0.31 8.10 -1.35
CA ALA A 131 -1.66 8.39 -0.88
C ALA A 131 -2.12 9.81 -1.28
N THR A 132 -1.24 10.81 -1.13
CA THR A 132 -1.49 12.19 -1.55
C THR A 132 -1.76 12.28 -3.04
N ARG A 133 -0.91 11.67 -3.89
CA ARG A 133 -1.12 11.64 -5.34
C ARG A 133 -2.41 10.93 -5.74
N ALA A 134 -2.78 9.86 -5.03
CA ALA A 134 -4.05 9.17 -5.27
C ALA A 134 -5.24 10.07 -4.92
N ALA A 135 -5.18 10.79 -3.79
CA ALA A 135 -6.20 11.75 -3.38
C ALA A 135 -6.35 12.89 -4.41
N GLU A 136 -5.23 13.44 -4.89
CA GLU A 136 -5.21 14.47 -5.94
C GLU A 136 -5.86 13.97 -7.24
N ARG A 137 -5.55 12.73 -7.67
CA ARG A 137 -6.16 12.13 -8.87
C ARG A 137 -7.67 11.96 -8.73
N ILE A 138 -8.14 11.52 -7.56
CA ILE A 138 -9.58 11.40 -7.27
C ILE A 138 -10.22 12.80 -7.33
N CYS A 139 -9.62 13.80 -6.68
CA CYS A 139 -10.15 15.16 -6.71
C CYS A 139 -10.11 15.78 -8.11
N ALA A 140 -9.13 15.45 -8.94
CA ALA A 140 -9.07 15.89 -10.34
C ALA A 140 -10.17 15.27 -11.21
N GLN A 141 -10.61 14.04 -10.90
CA GLN A 141 -11.74 13.39 -11.57
C GLN A 141 -13.08 14.05 -11.21
N PHE A 142 -13.15 14.73 -10.06
CA PHE A 142 -14.35 15.38 -9.51
C PHE A 142 -14.06 16.87 -9.23
N PRO A 143 -14.02 17.72 -10.26
CA PRO A 143 -13.55 19.09 -10.15
C PRO A 143 -14.47 20.01 -9.33
N ARG A 144 -15.75 19.67 -9.19
CA ARG A 144 -16.73 20.47 -8.45
C ARG A 144 -16.74 20.14 -6.96
N LEU A 145 -16.09 19.05 -6.54
CA LEU A 145 -16.06 18.59 -5.15
C LEU A 145 -15.71 19.71 -4.16
N GLY A 146 -16.52 19.87 -3.11
CA GLY A 146 -16.35 20.89 -2.08
C GLY A 146 -15.12 20.66 -1.21
N GLU A 147 -14.70 21.70 -0.49
CA GLU A 147 -13.48 21.69 0.33
C GLU A 147 -13.54 20.64 1.46
N SER A 148 -14.66 20.57 2.18
CA SER A 148 -14.89 19.55 3.22
C SER A 148 -14.79 18.13 2.66
N ALA A 149 -15.36 17.90 1.47
CA ALA A 149 -15.34 16.60 0.83
C ALA A 149 -13.93 16.22 0.33
N ARG A 150 -13.17 17.17 -0.21
CA ARG A 150 -11.75 16.98 -0.52
C ARG A 150 -10.96 16.62 0.72
N GLN A 151 -11.15 17.36 1.82
CA GLN A 151 -10.49 17.08 3.09
C GLN A 151 -10.77 15.66 3.59
N VAL A 152 -12.01 15.17 3.47
CA VAL A 152 -12.36 13.77 3.82
C VAL A 152 -11.60 12.77 2.95
N VAL A 153 -11.50 13.01 1.63
CA VAL A 153 -10.73 12.14 0.71
C VAL A 153 -9.27 12.08 1.15
N PHE A 154 -8.65 13.24 1.41
CA PHE A 154 -7.27 13.31 1.88
C PHE A 154 -7.09 12.63 3.24
N ALA A 155 -7.92 12.94 4.23
CA ALA A 155 -7.83 12.37 5.57
C ALA A 155 -7.95 10.84 5.55
N LYS A 156 -8.91 10.29 4.79
CA LYS A 156 -9.10 8.84 4.69
C LYS A 156 -7.96 8.10 3.99
N LEU A 157 -7.24 8.75 3.08
CA LEU A 157 -6.13 8.13 2.34
C LEU A 157 -4.78 8.34 3.05
N VAL A 158 -4.55 9.53 3.59
CA VAL A 158 -3.25 9.93 4.16
C VAL A 158 -3.10 9.48 5.60
N ASN A 159 -4.14 9.58 6.45
CA ASN A 159 -4.00 9.21 7.88
C ASN A 159 -3.57 7.75 8.08
N PRO A 160 -4.13 6.75 7.37
CA PRO A 160 -3.67 5.37 7.48
C PRO A 160 -2.19 5.19 7.06
N ALA A 161 -1.74 5.93 6.04
CA ALA A 161 -0.35 5.89 5.58
C ALA A 161 0.61 6.60 6.55
N ALA A 162 0.13 7.65 7.22
CA ALA A 162 0.86 8.36 8.25
C ALA A 162 0.87 7.62 9.60
N GLY A 163 -0.05 6.69 9.85
CA GLY A 163 -0.15 5.95 11.11
C GLY A 163 -0.62 6.80 12.30
N ASP A 164 -0.95 8.08 12.06
CA ASP A 164 -1.43 9.07 13.01
C ASP A 164 -2.53 9.90 12.33
N GLU A 165 -3.41 10.54 13.10
CA GLU A 165 -4.42 11.47 12.58
C GLU A 165 -3.80 12.83 12.23
N VAL A 166 -3.04 12.86 11.13
CA VAL A 166 -2.37 14.09 10.65
C VAL A 166 -3.38 15.09 10.08
N ILE A 167 -4.42 14.60 9.40
CA ILE A 167 -5.49 15.42 8.84
C ILE A 167 -6.76 15.14 9.63
N ALA A 168 -7.22 16.11 10.40
CA ALA A 168 -8.49 16.00 11.11
C ALA A 168 -9.65 15.91 10.11
N LEU A 169 -10.63 15.04 10.41
CA LEU A 169 -11.88 15.02 9.66
C LEU A 169 -12.67 16.32 9.94
N PRO A 170 -13.34 16.90 8.93
CA PRO A 170 -14.16 18.07 9.14
C PRO A 170 -15.28 17.75 10.13
N ARG A 171 -15.44 18.60 11.15
CA ARG A 171 -16.56 18.49 12.09
C ARG A 171 -17.82 18.93 11.35
N VAL A 172 -18.84 18.08 11.32
CA VAL A 172 -20.13 18.43 10.72
C VAL A 172 -20.79 19.50 11.60
N GLN A 173 -20.62 20.77 11.24
CA GLN A 173 -21.19 21.89 11.99
C GLN A 173 -22.61 22.23 11.50
N GLU A 174 -22.91 21.99 10.23
CA GLU A 174 -24.19 22.34 9.62
C GLU A 174 -24.81 21.14 8.89
N HIS A 175 -26.11 20.92 9.13
CA HIS A 175 -26.89 19.90 8.43
C HIS A 175 -27.11 20.36 6.98
N HIS A 176 -26.76 19.49 6.03
CA HIS A 176 -26.89 19.79 4.61
C HIS A 176 -27.97 18.90 4.00
N TYR A 177 -28.81 19.48 3.15
CA TYR A 177 -29.98 18.85 2.54
C TYR A 177 -29.72 18.48 1.08
N SER A 178 -30.19 17.31 0.69
CA SER A 178 -30.27 16.90 -0.71
C SER A 178 -31.35 17.65 -1.48
N ALA A 179 -31.24 17.68 -2.81
CA ALA A 179 -32.28 18.25 -3.66
C ALA A 179 -33.65 17.57 -3.48
N THR A 180 -33.68 16.32 -3.01
CA THR A 180 -34.91 15.61 -2.68
C THR A 180 -35.55 16.19 -1.41
N GLU A 181 -34.78 16.34 -0.34
CA GLU A 181 -35.27 16.86 0.95
C GLU A 181 -35.71 18.33 0.82
N VAL A 182 -34.96 19.14 0.07
CA VAL A 182 -35.38 20.52 -0.25
C VAL A 182 -36.68 20.52 -1.06
N GLY A 183 -36.82 19.57 -2.00
CA GLY A 183 -38.04 19.43 -2.79
C GLY A 183 -39.26 19.08 -1.94
N GLU A 184 -39.12 18.09 -1.06
CA GLU A 184 -40.17 17.67 -0.12
C GLU A 184 -40.56 18.80 0.83
N ARG A 185 -39.58 19.58 1.32
CA ARG A 185 -39.81 20.72 2.22
C ARG A 185 -40.69 21.80 1.60
N TYR A 186 -40.50 22.12 0.32
CA TYR A 186 -41.24 23.19 -0.36
C TYR A 186 -42.31 22.69 -1.34
N GLY A 187 -42.60 21.39 -1.36
CA GLY A 187 -43.61 20.79 -2.24
C GLY A 187 -43.26 20.85 -3.73
N ILE A 188 -41.97 20.86 -4.08
CA ILE A 188 -41.47 20.91 -5.47
C ILE A 188 -40.65 19.66 -5.80
N THR A 189 -40.55 19.33 -7.09
CA THR A 189 -39.76 18.15 -7.50
C THR A 189 -38.25 18.41 -7.36
N SER A 190 -37.46 17.36 -7.05
CA SER A 190 -35.98 17.47 -6.99
C SER A 190 -35.35 17.99 -8.30
N ASN A 191 -35.97 17.70 -9.45
CA ASN A 191 -35.54 18.27 -10.74
C ASN A 191 -35.76 19.79 -10.82
N MET A 192 -36.85 20.28 -10.23
CA MET A 192 -37.16 21.72 -10.21
C MET A 192 -36.21 22.48 -9.28
N VAL A 193 -35.87 21.90 -8.11
CA VAL A 193 -34.78 22.40 -7.24
C VAL A 193 -33.48 22.53 -8.03
N GLY A 194 -33.11 21.50 -8.78
CA GLY A 194 -31.89 21.49 -9.60
C GLY A 194 -31.90 22.55 -10.72
N ARG A 195 -33.05 22.81 -11.36
CA ARG A 195 -33.19 23.88 -12.36
C ARG A 195 -33.04 25.26 -11.73
N ILE A 196 -33.78 25.54 -10.65
CA ILE A 196 -33.71 26.82 -9.93
C ILE A 196 -32.27 27.11 -9.50
N ALA A 197 -31.56 26.10 -8.98
CA ALA A 197 -30.18 26.26 -8.55
C ALA A 197 -29.20 26.55 -9.70
N ASN A 198 -29.46 26.03 -10.90
CA ASN A 198 -28.64 26.33 -12.08
C ASN A 198 -28.98 27.69 -12.70
N GLU A 199 -30.25 28.08 -12.72
CA GLU A 199 -30.72 29.32 -13.36
C GLU A 199 -30.40 30.57 -12.55
N HIS A 200 -30.31 30.42 -11.22
CA HIS A 200 -29.98 31.51 -10.29
C HIS A 200 -28.59 31.39 -9.66
N ASP A 201 -27.72 30.55 -10.25
CA ASP A 201 -26.34 30.34 -9.80
C ASP A 201 -26.19 30.05 -8.30
N LEU A 202 -27.12 29.30 -7.71
CA LEU A 202 -27.12 28.97 -6.28
C LEU A 202 -26.12 27.86 -5.91
N LYS A 203 -25.34 27.35 -6.87
CA LYS A 203 -24.35 26.28 -6.65
C LYS A 203 -23.00 26.82 -6.24
N THR A 204 -23.00 27.69 -5.23
CA THR A 204 -21.82 28.32 -4.66
C THR A 204 -21.56 27.79 -3.25
N SER A 205 -20.34 28.02 -2.74
CA SER A 205 -19.96 27.67 -1.36
C SER A 205 -20.79 28.38 -0.28
N GLU A 206 -21.51 29.45 -0.64
CA GLU A 206 -22.38 30.19 0.28
C GLU A 206 -23.70 29.47 0.54
N PHE A 207 -24.20 28.70 -0.43
CA PHE A 207 -25.51 28.05 -0.39
C PHE A 207 -25.43 26.52 -0.26
N GLY A 208 -24.21 25.98 -0.17
CA GLY A 208 -23.99 24.55 -0.03
C GLY A 208 -22.62 24.11 -0.48
N GLU A 209 -22.47 22.80 -0.64
CA GLU A 209 -21.22 22.20 -1.11
C GLU A 209 -21.48 20.95 -1.95
N PHE A 210 -20.55 20.64 -2.85
CA PHE A 210 -20.59 19.39 -3.60
C PHE A 210 -19.97 18.25 -2.79
N ARG A 211 -20.67 17.12 -2.70
CA ARG A 211 -20.16 15.88 -2.13
C ARG A 211 -20.27 14.74 -3.14
N LEU A 212 -19.47 13.70 -2.91
CA LEU A 212 -19.61 12.43 -3.63
C LEU A 212 -20.83 11.69 -3.08
N ASP A 213 -21.71 11.30 -3.98
CA ASP A 213 -22.89 10.49 -3.66
C ASP A 213 -23.10 9.40 -4.72
N LYS A 214 -23.85 8.36 -4.34
CA LYS A 214 -24.20 7.27 -5.25
C LYS A 214 -25.20 7.78 -6.29
N SER A 215 -24.95 7.45 -7.55
CA SER A 215 -25.93 7.71 -8.60
C SER A 215 -27.26 6.97 -8.32
N ARG A 216 -28.38 7.64 -8.57
CA ARG A 216 -29.73 7.08 -8.34
C ARG A 216 -30.00 5.78 -9.11
N HIS A 217 -29.40 5.63 -10.30
CA HIS A 217 -29.67 4.53 -11.21
C HIS A 217 -28.41 3.72 -11.57
N SER A 218 -27.28 4.00 -10.93
CA SER A 218 -26.02 3.31 -11.21
C SER A 218 -25.20 3.11 -9.93
N SER A 219 -24.33 2.11 -9.95
CA SER A 219 -23.29 1.92 -8.92
C SER A 219 -22.18 2.98 -8.98
N LYS A 220 -22.19 3.88 -9.98
CA LYS A 220 -21.21 4.96 -10.11
C LYS A 220 -21.38 6.05 -9.04
N GLN A 221 -20.26 6.62 -8.62
CA GLN A 221 -20.21 7.82 -7.79
C GLN A 221 -20.34 9.07 -8.69
N VAL A 222 -21.11 10.05 -8.23
CA VAL A 222 -21.34 11.32 -8.93
C VAL A 222 -21.26 12.50 -7.98
N GLU A 223 -20.92 13.67 -8.50
CA GLU A 223 -20.91 14.92 -7.73
C GLU A 223 -22.35 15.43 -7.56
N SER A 224 -22.81 15.44 -6.33
CA SER A 224 -24.12 15.95 -5.95
C SER A 224 -23.96 17.20 -5.10
N PHE A 225 -24.72 18.25 -5.43
CA PHE A 225 -24.75 19.47 -4.63
C PHE A 225 -25.71 19.28 -3.45
N LEU A 226 -25.23 19.54 -2.25
CA LEU A 226 -26.02 19.55 -1.03
C LEU A 226 -26.17 20.98 -0.54
N TYR A 227 -27.39 21.36 -0.21
CA TYR A 227 -27.77 22.72 0.18
C TYR A 227 -27.59 22.89 1.69
N ASN A 228 -27.04 24.03 2.11
CA ASN A 228 -27.16 24.44 3.51
C ASN A 228 -28.55 25.06 3.77
N GLU A 229 -28.84 25.47 5.01
CA GLU A 229 -30.14 26.05 5.37
C GLU A 229 -30.47 27.28 4.49
N ARG A 230 -29.49 28.17 4.27
CA ARG A 230 -29.65 29.39 3.45
C ARG A 230 -29.95 29.06 1.98
N GLY A 231 -29.29 28.05 1.43
CA GLY A 231 -29.52 27.57 0.07
C GLY A 231 -30.91 26.98 -0.10
N ALA A 232 -31.35 26.19 0.89
CA ALA A 232 -32.70 25.62 0.90
C ALA A 232 -33.77 26.73 0.95
N GLU A 233 -33.61 27.72 1.84
CA GLU A 233 -34.50 28.88 1.95
C GLU A 233 -34.56 29.65 0.64
N ARG A 234 -33.41 29.95 0.04
CA ARG A 234 -33.34 30.71 -1.21
C ARG A 234 -34.04 30.02 -2.37
N VAL A 235 -33.92 28.69 -2.46
CA VAL A 235 -34.69 27.90 -3.45
C VAL A 235 -36.19 28.02 -3.19
N GLY A 236 -36.62 27.95 -1.92
CA GLY A 236 -38.01 28.12 -1.53
C GLY A 236 -38.59 29.48 -1.91
N GLU A 237 -37.87 30.57 -1.65
CA GLU A 237 -38.27 31.94 -2.03
C GLU A 237 -38.49 32.07 -3.54
N ILE A 238 -37.56 31.54 -4.34
CA ILE A 238 -37.63 31.62 -5.79
C ILE A 238 -38.78 30.74 -6.32
N ALA A 239 -38.96 29.54 -5.76
CA ALA A 239 -40.08 28.67 -6.12
C ALA A 239 -41.43 29.35 -5.84
N ALA A 240 -41.58 30.02 -4.70
CA ALA A 240 -42.76 30.80 -4.37
C ALA A 240 -42.98 31.98 -5.33
N SER A 241 -41.92 32.69 -5.71
CA SER A 241 -41.97 33.79 -6.70
C SER A 241 -42.41 33.32 -8.09
N ILE A 242 -41.91 32.16 -8.53
CA ILE A 242 -42.29 31.54 -9.81
C ILE A 242 -43.77 31.12 -9.79
N ALA A 243 -44.23 30.51 -8.69
CA ALA A 243 -45.63 30.15 -8.52
C ALA A 243 -46.55 31.38 -8.56
N ALA A 244 -46.16 32.47 -7.88
CA ALA A 244 -46.90 33.73 -7.90
C ALA A 244 -46.99 34.35 -9.31
N LYS A 245 -45.89 34.37 -10.07
CA LYS A 245 -45.87 34.86 -11.46
C LYS A 245 -46.73 34.00 -12.41
N ALA A 246 -46.74 32.69 -12.21
CA ALA A 246 -47.56 31.78 -13.02
C ALA A 246 -49.07 32.05 -12.83
N VAL A 247 -49.51 32.30 -11.59
CA VAL A 247 -50.91 32.63 -11.28
C VAL A 247 -51.34 33.96 -11.93
N VAL A 248 -50.48 34.98 -11.91
CA VAL A 248 -50.75 36.29 -12.53
C VAL A 248 -50.82 36.18 -14.07
N SER A 249 -49.96 35.37 -14.69
CA SER A 249 -50.01 35.16 -16.16
C SER A 249 -51.28 34.43 -16.61
N LYS A 250 -51.74 33.44 -15.83
CA LYS A 250 -52.94 32.66 -16.12
C LYS A 250 -54.22 33.51 -15.98
N ALA A 251 -54.22 34.48 -15.05
CA ALA A 251 -55.29 35.46 -14.89
C ALA A 251 -55.36 36.45 -16.07
N SER A 252 -54.21 36.82 -16.67
CA SER A 252 -54.19 37.72 -17.84
C SER A 252 -54.54 37.01 -19.16
N SER A 253 -54.26 35.71 -19.32
CA SER A 253 -54.66 34.95 -20.50
C SER A 253 -56.15 34.56 -20.52
N ALA A 254 -56.80 34.52 -19.34
CA ALA A 254 -58.22 34.20 -19.23
C ALA A 254 -59.13 35.38 -19.62
N SER A 255 -58.62 36.62 -19.63
CA SER A 255 -59.40 37.82 -20.03
C SER A 255 -59.33 38.13 -21.52
N THR A 256 -58.47 37.46 -22.31
CA THR A 256 -58.32 37.72 -23.75
C THR A 256 -58.96 36.65 -24.65
N GLY A 257 -59.49 35.56 -24.08
CA GLY A 257 -60.06 34.42 -24.83
C GLY A 257 -61.58 34.46 -25.05
N GLY A 258 -62.26 35.57 -24.74
CA GLY A 258 -63.72 35.69 -24.78
C GLY A 258 -64.21 36.80 -25.71
N ALA A 259 -63.78 36.79 -26.98
CA ALA A 259 -64.41 37.60 -28.03
C ALA A 259 -64.12 36.98 -29.40
N GLN A 260 -64.91 35.96 -29.76
CA GLN A 260 -65.31 35.66 -31.14
C GLN A 260 -66.54 34.76 -31.12
#